data_AF-A0A4P6AET0-F1
#
_entry.id   AF-A0A4P6AET0-F1
#
_cell.length_a   1.000
_cell.length_b   1.000
_cell.length_c   1.000
_cell.angle_alpha   90.00
_cell.angle_beta   90.00
_cell.angle_gamma   90.00
#
_symmetry.space_group_name_H-M   'P 1'
#
loop_
_entity.id
_entity.type
_entity.pdbx_description
1 polymer ?
#
loop_
_entity_poly.entity_id
_entity_poly.type
_entity_poly.pdbx_seq_one_letter_code
_entity_poly.pdbx_strand_id
1 'polypeptide(L)' 'MQKTMTFAIMHFFVAFSVTYLLTGSIAVGGAVALIEPAINTIAFYFHEKVWEKRDQINRQSLRKPALLDSSLLDSFL' A
#
# COMPACT_ATOMS: atom_id res chain seq x y z
N MET A 1 4.55 20.91 6.88
CA MET A 1 5.35 20.14 5.90
C MET A 1 6.85 20.07 6.23
N GLN A 2 7.43 21.00 6.99
CA GLN A 2 8.86 20.92 7.38
C GLN A 2 9.21 19.64 8.15
N LYS A 3 8.38 19.20 9.10
CA LYS A 3 8.60 17.97 9.89
C LYS A 3 8.74 16.73 9.00
N THR A 4 7.88 16.61 7.99
CA THR A 4 7.89 15.49 7.03
C THR A 4 9.15 15.48 6.18
N MET A 5 9.60 16.67 5.73
CA MET A 5 10.80 16.79 4.90
C MET A 5 12.08 16.54 5.71
N THR A 6 12.16 17.06 6.93
CA THR A 6 13.27 16.78 7.84
C THR A 6 13.37 15.28 8.17
N PHE A 7 12.23 14.60 8.38
CA PHE A 7 12.20 13.16 8.62
C PHE A 7 12.74 12.36 7.41
N ALA A 8 12.29 12.69 6.20
CA ALA A 8 12.79 12.04 4.98
C ALA A 8 14.30 12.24 4.79
N ILE A 9 14.82 13.45 4.99
CA ILE A 9 16.26 13.73 4.87
C ILE A 9 17.07 12.94 5.90
N MET A 10 16.61 12.91 7.16
CA MET A 10 17.27 12.18 8.24
C MET A 10 17.33 10.68 7.93
N HIS A 11 16.24 10.14 7.40
CA HIS A 11 16.15 8.74 6.99
C HIS A 11 17.16 8.38 5.88
N PHE A 12 17.18 9.16 4.79
CA PHE A 12 18.16 9.00 3.72
C PHE A 12 19.60 9.11 4.23
N PHE A 13 19.86 10.06 5.13
CA PHE A 13 21.18 10.28 5.70
C PHE A 13 21.64 9.10 6.56
N VAL A 14 20.77 8.54 7.41
CA VAL A 14 21.09 7.37 8.24
C VAL A 14 21.30 6.13 7.38
N ALA A 15 20.39 5.84 6.44
CA ALA A 15 20.51 4.68 5.55
C ALA A 15 21.81 4.73 4.72
N PHE A 16 22.13 5.89 4.16
CA PHE A 16 23.37 6.12 3.44
C PHE A 16 24.60 5.95 4.36
N SER A 17 24.60 6.62 5.52
CA SER A 17 25.76 6.63 6.43
C SER A 17 26.06 5.24 6.98
N VAL A 18 25.04 4.49 7.42
CA VAL A 18 25.23 3.11 7.92
C VAL A 18 25.77 2.21 6.82
N THR A 19 25.17 2.25 5.62
CA THR A 19 25.61 1.42 4.49
C THR A 19 27.02 1.79 4.03
N TYR A 20 27.35 3.08 3.98
CA TYR A 20 28.67 3.58 3.64
C TYR A 20 29.72 3.16 4.68
N LEU A 21 29.41 3.24 5.98
CA LEU A 21 30.31 2.79 7.05
C LEU A 21 30.58 1.29 6.97
N LEU A 22 29.58 0.49 6.60
CA LEU A 22 29.73 -0.97 6.48
C LEU A 22 30.44 -1.39 5.19
N THR A 23 30.20 -0.68 4.08
CA THR A 23 30.65 -1.13 2.74
C THR A 23 31.85 -0.34 2.22
N GLY A 24 32.08 0.87 2.72
CA GLY A 24 33.06 1.84 2.18
C GLY A 24 32.70 2.41 0.81
N SER A 25 31.53 2.07 0.25
CA SER A 25 31.13 2.41 -1.12
C SER A 25 29.95 3.39 -1.15
N ILE A 26 30.18 4.55 -1.77
CA ILE A 26 29.16 5.59 -1.99
C ILE A 26 28.04 5.07 -2.90
N ALA A 27 28.38 4.26 -3.92
CA ALA A 27 27.42 3.70 -4.85
C ALA A 27 26.41 2.78 -4.14
N VAL A 28 26.89 1.93 -3.23
CA VAL A 28 26.03 1.01 -2.48
C VAL A 28 25.17 1.79 -1.48
N GLY A 29 25.72 2.79 -0.79
CA GLY A 29 24.95 3.66 0.10
C GLY A 29 23.81 4.39 -0.60
N GLY A 30 24.06 4.93 -1.80
CA GLY A 30 23.03 5.59 -2.61
C GLY A 30 21.95 4.62 -3.10
N ALA A 31 22.35 3.42 -3.53
CA ALA A 31 21.41 2.38 -3.95
C ALA A 31 20.47 1.96 -2.81
N VAL A 32 21.00 1.73 -1.60
CA VAL A 32 20.20 1.34 -0.43
C VAL A 32 19.22 2.44 -0.02
N ALA A 33 19.63 3.70 -0.08
CA ALA A 33 18.74 4.81 0.27
C ALA A 33 17.50 4.89 -0.65
N LEU A 34 17.59 4.40 -1.89
CA LEU A 34 16.47 4.33 -2.84
C LEU A 34 15.73 3.00 -2.81
N ILE A 35 16.37 1.92 -2.34
CA ILE A 35 15.78 0.59 -2.40
C ILE A 35 14.61 0.44 -1.44
N GLU A 36 14.66 1.10 -0.29
CA GLU A 36 13.60 1.05 0.71
C GLU A 36 12.25 1.60 0.19
N PRO A 37 12.15 2.83 -0.36
CA PRO A 37 10.89 3.32 -0.93
C PRO A 37 10.45 2.50 -2.15
N ALA A 38 11.38 1.93 -2.92
CA ALA A 38 11.04 1.06 -4.04
C ALA A 38 10.38 -0.24 -3.57
N ILE A 39 10.99 -0.92 -2.59
CA ILE A 39 10.43 -2.14 -1.99
C ILE A 39 9.10 -1.84 -1.33
N ASN A 40 8.97 -0.72 -0.60
CA ASN A 40 7.71 -0.34 0.04
C ASN A 40 6.59 -0.14 -0.99
N THR A 41 6.89 0.47 -2.14
CA THR A 41 5.91 0.65 -3.23
C THR A 41 5.49 -0.69 -3.85
N ILE A 42 6.45 -1.58 -4.10
CA ILE A 42 6.18 -2.92 -4.66
C ILE A 42 5.37 -3.75 -3.67
N ALA A 43 5.78 -3.78 -2.40
CA ALA A 43 5.09 -4.51 -1.34
C ALA A 43 3.65 -4.00 -1.18
N PHE A 44 3.45 -2.68 -1.18
CA PHE A 44 2.12 -2.08 -1.12
C PHE A 44 1.25 -2.47 -2.32
N TYR A 45 1.81 -2.46 -3.53
CA TYR A 45 1.09 -2.91 -4.73
C TYR A 45 0.63 -4.38 -4.64
N PHE A 46 1.50 -5.27 -4.19
CA PHE A 46 1.12 -6.67 -3.98
C PHE A 46 0.12 -6.84 -2.83
N HIS A 47 0.28 -6.10 -1.73
CA HIS A 47 -0.64 -6.11 -0.60
C HIS A 47 -2.06 -5.73 -1.04
N GLU A 48 -2.20 -4.62 -1.76
CA GLU A 48 -3.49 -4.18 -2.32
C GLU A 48 -4.07 -5.24 -3.25
N LYS A 49 -3.27 -5.79 -4.17
CA LYS A 49 -3.73 -6.80 -5.13
C LYS A 49 -4.20 -8.11 -4.47
N VAL A 50 -3.56 -8.51 -3.37
CA VAL A 50 -3.96 -9.68 -2.58
C VAL A 50 -5.22 -9.39 -1.78
N TRP A 51 -5.34 -8.18 -1.21
CA TRP A 51 -6.48 -7.78 -0.41
C TRP A 51 -7.74 -7.51 -1.25
N GLU A 52 -7.59 -6.88 -2.41
CA GLU A 52 -8.69 -6.63 -3.36
C GLU A 52 -9.40 -7.93 -3.75
N LYS A 53 -8.65 -9.02 -3.98
CA LYS A 53 -9.22 -10.34 -4.24
C LYS A 53 -10.02 -10.91 -3.05
N ARG A 54 -9.64 -10.57 -1.82
CA ARG A 54 -10.37 -10.99 -0.61
C ARG A 54 -11.60 -10.13 -0.36
N ASP A 55 -11.51 -8.82 -0.60
CA ASP A 55 -12.61 -7.88 -0.42
C ASP A 55 -13.71 -8.02 -1.50
N GLN A 56 -13.36 -8.42 -2.72
CA GLN A 56 -14.35 -8.70 -3.78
C GLN A 56 -15.30 -9.85 -3.40
N ILE A 57 -14.83 -10.85 -2.67
CA ILE A 57 -15.65 -11.97 -2.17
C ILE A 57 -16.64 -11.48 -1.10
N ASN A 58 -16.24 -10.54 -0.25
CA ASN A 58 -17.10 -9.95 0.79
C ASN A 58 -18.09 -8.89 0.26
N ARG A 59 -17.85 -8.27 -0.90
CA ARG A 59 -18.80 -7.30 -1.48
C ARG A 59 -19.99 -7.95 -2.21
N GLN A 60 -19.85 -9.22 -2.60
CA GLN A 60 -20.94 -9.97 -3.24
C GLN A 60 -22.02 -10.41 -2.24
N SER A 61 -21.69 -10.56 -0.96
CA SER A 61 -22.67 -10.94 0.08
C SER A 61 -23.59 -9.78 0.51
N LEU A 62 -23.25 -8.53 0.20
CA LEU A 62 -24.06 -7.34 0.50
C LEU A 62 -24.85 -6.78 -0.69
N ARG A 63 -24.61 -7.24 -1.92
CA ARG A 63 -25.56 -7.04 -3.05
C ARG A 63 -26.62 -8.13 -3.03
N LYS A 64 -27.28 -8.32 -1.88
CA LYS A 64 -28.62 -8.92 -1.92
C LYS A 64 -29.52 -7.85 -2.54
N PRO A 65 -30.11 -8.11 -3.71
CA PRO A 65 -30.63 -7.06 -4.56
C PRO A 65 -31.83 -6.40 -3.86
N ALA A 66 -31.84 -5.08 -3.82
CA ALA A 66 -33.05 -4.28 -3.55
C ALA A 66 -34.16 -4.49 -4.61
N LEU A 67 -34.05 -5.55 -5.42
CA LEU A 67 -35.01 -6.01 -6.44
C LEU A 67 -35.88 -7.18 -5.93
N LEU A 68 -35.72 -7.64 -4.69
CA LEU A 68 -36.63 -8.60 -4.05
C LEU A 68 -37.77 -7.91 -3.27
N ASP A 69 -37.87 -6.58 -3.32
CA ASP A 69 -38.94 -5.83 -2.66
C ASP A 69 -40.09 -5.47 -3.62
N SER A 70 -39.79 -5.16 -4.88
CA SER A 70 -40.84 -4.89 -5.89
C SER A 70 -41.66 -6.13 -6.25
N SER A 71 -41.08 -7.34 -6.15
CA SER A 71 -41.80 -8.60 -6.42
C SER A 71 -42.84 -8.96 -5.35
N LEU A 72 -42.78 -8.36 -4.16
CA LEU A 72 -43.81 -8.55 -3.13
C LEU A 72 -44.98 -7.58 -3.31
N LEU A 73 -44.74 -6.40 -3.88
CA LEU A 73 -45.78 -5.40 -4.13
C LEU A 73 -46.76 -5.82 -5.24
N ASP A 74 -46.29 -6.61 -6.21
CA ASP A 74 -47.12 -7.13 -7.32
C ASP A 74 -47.99 -8.35 -6.93
N SER A 75 -47.76 -8.95 -5.75
CA SER A 75 -48.58 -10.07 -5.23
C SER A 75 -49.75 -9.60 -4.34
N PHE A 76 -49.75 -8.32 -3.94
CA PHE A 76 -50.80 -7.70 -3.12
C PHE A 76 -51.76 -6.82 -3.94
N LEU A 77 -51.47 -6.60 -5.23
CA LEU A 77 -52.34 -5.97 -6.24
C LEU A 77 -53.01 -7.04 -7.10
#